data_AF-A0A535I3N5-F1
#
_entry.id   AF-A0A535I3N5-F1
#
_cell.length_a   1.000
_cell.length_b   1.000
_cell.length_c   1.000
_cell.angle_alpha   90.00
_cell.angle_beta   90.00
_cell.angle_gamma   90.00
#
_symmetry.space_group_name_H-M   'P 1'
#
loop_
_entity.id
_entity.type
_entity.pdbx_description
1 polymer ?
#
loop_
_entity_poly.entity_id
_entity_poly.type
_entity_poly.pdbx_seq_one_letter_code
_entity_poly.pdbx_strand_id
1 'polypeptide(L)'
;MSLYGIIADLRREHPTPAATQTLDLVVAELGKTRDNLKEAIANLEGTSLPPGGKPVLDELVHRAREEGVYDLDYGPDPYDKPPLEPLDEATEGIGFLMAISSVAVIALAIAVVVIGLNAIFSAQ
;
A
#
# COMPACT_ATOMS: atom_id res chain seq x y z
N MET A 1 -1.00 13.69 -24.31
CA MET A 1 -1.92 14.46 -23.45
C MET A 1 -1.86 13.90 -22.02
N SER A 2 -2.29 14.61 -20.97
CA SER A 2 -2.33 14.04 -19.59
C SER A 2 -3.73 13.54 -19.24
N LEU A 3 -3.85 12.61 -18.27
CA LEU A 3 -5.15 12.12 -17.75
C LEU A 3 -6.10 13.24 -17.36
N TYR A 4 -5.58 14.25 -16.65
CA TYR A 4 -6.35 15.44 -16.27
C TYR A 4 -6.83 16.27 -17.48
N GLY A 5 -6.06 16.30 -18.57
CA GLY A 5 -6.48 16.92 -19.83
C GLY A 5 -7.66 16.20 -20.47
N ILE A 6 -7.61 14.86 -20.51
CA ILE A 6 -8.70 14.03 -21.04
C ILE A 6 -9.98 14.21 -20.20
N ILE A 7 -9.85 14.24 -18.86
CA ILE A 7 -10.96 14.50 -17.94
C ILE A 7 -11.56 15.90 -18.16
N ALA A 8 -10.71 16.92 -18.34
CA ALA A 8 -11.16 18.29 -18.60
C ALA A 8 -11.94 18.40 -19.90
N ASP A 9 -11.52 17.70 -20.96
CA ASP A 9 -12.23 17.68 -22.23
C ASP A 9 -13.54 16.91 -22.15
N LEU A 10 -13.56 15.75 -21.48
CA LEU A 10 -14.80 15.01 -21.21
C LEU A 10 -15.83 15.84 -20.42
N ARG A 11 -15.40 16.69 -19.49
CA ARG A 11 -16.31 17.62 -18.80
C ARG A 11 -16.92 18.66 -19.73
N ARG A 12 -16.15 19.14 -20.70
CA ARG A 12 -16.64 20.14 -21.68
C ARG A 12 -17.61 19.50 -22.67
N GLU A 13 -17.32 18.26 -23.08
CA GLU A 13 -18.13 17.51 -24.03
C GLU A 13 -19.43 16.99 -23.42
N HIS A 14 -19.39 16.59 -22.14
CA HIS A 14 -20.53 16.09 -21.39
C HIS A 14 -20.85 16.99 -20.19
N PRO A 15 -21.47 18.18 -20.40
CA PRO A 15 -21.81 19.12 -19.33
C PRO A 15 -23.05 18.66 -18.55
N THR A 16 -23.03 17.42 -18.06
CA THR A 16 -24.10 16.82 -17.26
C THR A 16 -23.65 16.63 -15.80
N PRO A 17 -24.57 16.71 -14.83
CA PRO A 17 -24.24 16.46 -13.42
C PRO A 17 -23.69 15.06 -13.18
N ALA A 18 -24.23 14.04 -13.86
CA ALA A 18 -23.79 12.66 -13.72
C ALA A 18 -22.36 12.43 -14.25
N ALA A 19 -22.02 13.03 -15.39
CA ALA A 19 -20.66 12.99 -15.93
C ALA A 19 -19.66 13.68 -15.00
N THR A 20 -20.00 14.86 -14.51
CA THR A 20 -19.15 15.63 -13.59
C THR A 20 -18.85 14.83 -12.32
N GLN A 21 -19.89 14.29 -11.68
CA GLN A 21 -19.75 13.47 -10.47
C GLN A 21 -18.93 12.19 -10.72
N THR A 22 -19.10 11.55 -11.87
CA THR A 22 -18.33 10.36 -12.23
C THR A 22 -16.85 10.70 -12.38
N LEU A 23 -16.55 11.80 -13.07
CA LEU A 23 -15.18 12.27 -13.24
C LEU A 23 -14.56 12.76 -11.92
N ASP A 24 -15.34 13.35 -11.01
CA ASP A 24 -14.87 13.68 -9.65
C ASP A 24 -14.49 12.42 -8.87
N LEU A 25 -15.30 11.36 -8.93
CA LEU A 25 -14.99 10.07 -8.30
C LEU A 25 -13.70 9.47 -8.86
N VAL A 26 -13.51 9.55 -10.18
CA VAL A 26 -12.27 9.09 -10.83
C VAL A 26 -11.08 9.92 -10.36
N VAL A 27 -11.17 11.25 -10.32
CA VAL A 27 -10.07 12.11 -9.83
C VAL A 27 -9.72 11.80 -8.37
N ALA A 28 -10.73 11.60 -7.53
CA ALA A 28 -10.52 11.23 -6.12
C ALA A 28 -9.78 9.88 -5.99
N GLU A 29 -10.09 8.92 -6.84
CA GLU A 29 -9.44 7.60 -6.82
C GLU A 29 -8.06 7.62 -7.49
N LEU A 30 -7.86 8.43 -8.54
CA LEU A 30 -6.55 8.70 -9.14
C LEU A 30 -5.58 9.28 -8.11
N GLY A 31 -6.04 10.14 -7.21
CA GLY A 31 -5.22 10.65 -6.11
C GLY A 31 -4.72 9.55 -5.16
N LYS A 32 -5.49 8.47 -4.97
CA LYS A 32 -5.09 7.33 -4.12
C LYS A 32 -4.20 6.33 -4.86
N THR A 33 -4.40 6.19 -6.17
CA THR A 33 -3.71 5.24 -7.05
C THR A 33 -2.56 5.90 -7.83
N ARG A 34 -2.14 7.10 -7.40
CA ARG A 34 -0.99 7.84 -7.95
C ARG A 34 -1.09 8.04 -9.47
N ASP A 35 -2.26 8.50 -9.89
CA ASP A 35 -2.62 8.72 -11.29
C ASP A 35 -2.64 7.44 -12.16
N ASN A 36 -2.64 6.24 -11.55
CA ASN A 36 -2.87 5.00 -12.29
C ASN A 36 -4.37 4.78 -12.53
N LEU A 37 -4.82 5.08 -13.76
CA LEU A 37 -6.23 4.98 -14.13
C LEU A 37 -6.75 3.53 -14.08
N LYS A 38 -5.93 2.54 -14.43
CA LYS A 38 -6.31 1.13 -14.39
C LYS A 38 -6.64 0.67 -12.97
N GLU A 39 -5.81 1.01 -11.98
CA GLU A 39 -6.08 0.73 -10.57
C GLU A 39 -7.28 1.54 -10.06
N ALA A 40 -7.38 2.82 -10.44
CA ALA A 40 -8.52 3.65 -10.05
C ALA A 40 -9.86 3.05 -10.51
N ILE A 41 -9.92 2.54 -11.74
CA ILE A 41 -11.14 1.91 -12.27
C ILE A 41 -11.42 0.59 -11.54
N ALA A 42 -10.41 -0.24 -11.29
CA ALA A 42 -10.58 -1.49 -10.55
C ALA A 42 -11.18 -1.24 -9.14
N ASN A 43 -10.74 -0.17 -8.46
CA ASN A 43 -11.32 0.23 -7.17
C ASN A 43 -12.74 0.79 -7.31
N LEU A 44 -13.06 1.43 -8.43
CA LEU A 44 -14.39 1.98 -8.71
C LEU A 44 -15.40 0.92 -9.15
N GLU A 45 -15.01 -0.29 -9.55
CA GLU A 45 -15.95 -1.37 -9.91
C GLU A 45 -16.88 -1.76 -8.75
N GLY A 46 -16.44 -1.57 -7.50
CA GLY A 46 -17.26 -1.77 -6.30
C GLY A 46 -18.10 -0.56 -5.87
N THR A 47 -17.97 0.58 -6.56
CA THR A 47 -18.60 1.86 -6.19
C THR A 47 -19.81 2.15 -7.07
N SER A 48 -20.93 2.55 -6.45
CA SER A 48 -22.14 2.95 -7.19
C SER A 48 -21.88 4.21 -8.02
N LEU A 49 -21.80 4.06 -9.34
CA LEU A 49 -21.67 5.17 -10.28
C LEU A 49 -23.00 5.92 -10.47
N PRO A 50 -22.97 7.25 -10.67
CA PRO A 50 -24.14 8.03 -11.05
C PRO A 50 -24.81 7.47 -12.33
N PRO A 51 -26.15 7.49 -12.42
CA PRO A 51 -26.86 7.02 -13.61
C PRO A 51 -26.46 7.86 -14.84
N GLY A 52 -25.96 7.19 -15.88
CA GLY A 52 -25.42 7.85 -17.09
C GLY A 52 -23.93 8.19 -17.04
N GLY A 53 -23.23 7.92 -15.93
CA GLY A 53 -21.79 8.11 -15.80
C GLY A 53 -20.93 7.04 -16.50
N LYS A 54 -21.46 5.82 -16.64
CA LYS A 54 -20.78 4.69 -17.27
C LYS A 54 -20.23 4.97 -18.69
N PRO A 55 -21.00 5.54 -19.64
CA PRO A 55 -20.46 5.85 -20.97
C PRO A 55 -19.31 6.87 -20.93
N VAL A 56 -19.35 7.83 -19.99
CA VAL A 56 -18.28 8.83 -19.82
C VAL A 56 -17.01 8.18 -19.26
N LEU A 57 -17.17 7.24 -18.32
CA LEU A 57 -16.06 6.45 -17.79
C LEU A 57 -15.44 5.58 -18.89
N ASP A 58 -16.25 4.89 -19.69
CA ASP A 58 -15.77 4.06 -20.80
C ASP A 58 -15.00 4.89 -21.85
N GLU A 59 -15.47 6.11 -22.14
CA GLU A 59 -14.79 7.04 -23.03
C GLU A 59 -13.46 7.54 -22.47
N LEU A 60 -13.39 7.82 -21.16
CA LEU A 60 -12.14 8.12 -20.46
C LEU A 60 -11.14 6.97 -20.59
N VAL A 61 -11.58 5.73 -20.37
CA VAL A 61 -10.73 4.53 -20.53
C VAL A 61 -10.19 4.44 -21.94
N HIS A 62 -11.05 4.63 -22.93
CA HIS A 62 -10.69 4.52 -24.33
C HIS A 62 -9.61 5.54 -24.71
N ARG A 63 -9.85 6.83 -24.44
CA ARG A 63 -8.89 7.90 -24.74
C ARG A 63 -7.59 7.75 -23.97
N ALA A 64 -7.66 7.33 -22.70
CA ALA A 64 -6.46 7.10 -21.90
C ALA A 64 -5.60 5.95 -22.44
N ARG A 65 -6.21 4.91 -23.03
CA ARG A 65 -5.45 3.83 -23.69
C ARG A 65 -4.81 4.30 -24.99
N GLU A 66 -5.52 5.07 -25.80
CA GLU A 66 -4.98 5.63 -27.05
C GLU A 66 -3.78 6.55 -26.80
N GLU A 67 -3.85 7.35 -25.74
CA GLU A 67 -2.79 8.27 -25.32
C GLU A 67 -1.67 7.58 -24.51
N GLY A 68 -1.78 6.28 -24.23
CA GLY A 68 -0.78 5.52 -23.47
C GLY A 68 -0.68 5.89 -21.98
N VAL A 69 -1.69 6.58 -21.43
CA VAL A 69 -1.73 7.06 -20.04
C VAL A 69 -2.60 6.19 -19.12
N TYR A 70 -3.10 5.06 -19.62
CA TYR A 70 -4.02 4.18 -18.89
C TYR A 70 -3.37 3.42 -17.72
N ASP A 71 -2.12 2.98 -17.86
CA ASP A 71 -1.40 2.14 -16.89
C ASP A 71 -0.02 2.76 -16.59
N LEU A 72 -0.03 4.03 -16.18
CA LEU A 72 1.18 4.72 -15.77
C LEU A 72 1.61 4.19 -14.40
N ASP A 73 2.76 3.54 -14.37
CA ASP A 73 3.45 3.16 -13.13
C ASP A 73 4.59 4.15 -12.87
N TYR A 74 4.43 4.96 -11.84
CA TYR A 74 5.44 5.94 -11.40
C TYR A 74 6.48 5.33 -10.44
N GLY A 75 6.46 4.01 -10.21
CA GLY A 75 7.36 3.31 -9.30
C GLY A 75 7.04 3.58 -7.83
N PRO A 76 7.74 2.97 -6.85
CA PRO A 76 7.43 3.11 -5.43
C PRO A 76 7.48 4.57 -4.95
N ASP A 77 6.57 4.95 -4.03
CA ASP A 77 6.52 6.31 -3.50
C ASP A 77 7.79 6.59 -2.68
N PRO A 78 8.59 7.62 -3.05
CA PRO A 78 9.78 7.98 -2.29
C PRO A 78 9.47 8.45 -0.86
N TYR A 79 8.22 8.79 -0.56
CA TYR A 79 7.75 9.30 0.74
C TYR A 79 6.94 8.29 1.55
N ASP A 80 6.71 7.07 1.06
CA ASP A 80 6.00 6.00 1.79
C ASP A 80 6.77 5.51 3.03
N LYS A 81 8.08 5.80 3.09
CA LYS A 81 8.90 5.48 4.25
C LYS A 81 8.71 6.60 5.27
N PRO A 82 8.18 6.32 6.47
CA PRO A 82 8.24 7.28 7.55
C PRO A 82 9.70 7.72 7.71
N PRO A 83 9.97 9.01 8.00
CA PRO A 83 11.32 9.45 8.32
C PRO A 83 11.85 8.47 9.37
N LEU A 84 13.00 7.84 9.08
CA LEU A 84 13.69 7.07 10.09
C LEU A 84 14.07 8.08 11.18
N GLU A 85 13.22 8.20 12.21
CA GLU A 85 13.63 8.84 13.44
C GLU A 85 14.90 8.10 13.87
N PRO A 86 16.04 8.80 14.02
CA PRO A 86 17.20 8.15 14.62
C PRO A 86 16.73 7.61 15.97
N LEU A 87 16.88 6.30 16.17
CA LEU A 87 16.65 5.70 17.47
C LEU A 87 17.47 6.51 18.48
N ASP A 88 16.80 7.13 19.45
CA ASP A 88 17.47 7.77 20.57
C ASP A 88 18.45 6.73 21.16
N GLU A 89 19.72 7.07 21.32
CA GLU A 89 20.81 6.15 21.72
C GLU A 89 20.45 5.33 22.98
N ALA A 90 19.55 5.86 23.81
CA ALA A 90 18.98 5.17 24.97
C ALA A 90 18.15 3.91 24.62
N THR A 91 17.44 3.89 23.49
CA THR A 91 16.56 2.78 23.07
C THR A 91 17.35 1.61 22.50
N GLU A 92 18.44 1.88 21.79
CA GLU A 92 19.34 0.83 21.27
C GLU A 92 20.03 0.07 22.42
N GLY A 93 20.43 0.78 23.48
CA GLY A 93 21.08 0.18 24.65
C GLY A 93 20.17 -0.79 25.43
N ILE A 94 18.87 -0.48 25.54
CA ILE A 94 17.91 -1.34 26.24
C ILE A 94 17.63 -2.62 25.45
N GLY A 95 17.50 -2.53 24.12
CA GLY A 95 17.32 -3.69 23.25
C GLY A 95 18.48 -4.69 23.36
N PHE A 96 19.70 -4.19 23.41
CA PHE A 96 20.91 -5.01 23.56
C PHE A 96 20.99 -5.70 24.94
N LEU A 97 20.68 -5.00 26.03
CA LEU A 97 20.69 -5.57 27.38
C LEU A 97 19.63 -6.68 27.56
N MET A 98 18.45 -6.50 26.96
CA MET A 98 17.39 -7.52 26.95
C MET A 98 17.79 -8.76 26.14
N ALA A 99 18.48 -8.58 25.02
CA ALA A 99 18.96 -9.72 24.23
C ALA A 99 19.98 -10.57 25.02
N ILE A 100 20.92 -9.94 25.73
CA ILE A 100 21.94 -10.66 26.51
C ILE A 100 21.32 -11.43 27.69
N SER A 101 20.36 -10.83 28.41
CA SER A 101 19.73 -11.50 29.56
C SER A 101 18.95 -12.76 29.16
N SER A 102 18.38 -12.79 27.96
CA SER A 102 17.66 -13.96 27.43
C SER A 102 18.57 -15.17 27.17
N VAL A 103 19.80 -14.92 26.69
CA VAL A 103 20.77 -15.99 26.37
C VAL A 103 21.23 -16.74 27.62
N ALA A 104 21.43 -16.03 28.74
CA ALA A 104 21.85 -16.64 29.99
C ALA A 104 20.80 -17.62 30.55
N VAL A 105 19.51 -17.28 30.44
CA VAL A 105 18.41 -18.14 30.90
C VAL A 105 18.30 -19.40 30.05
N ILE A 106 18.43 -19.26 28.72
CA ILE A 106 18.39 -20.40 27.79
C ILE A 106 19.57 -21.36 28.07
N ALA A 107 20.77 -20.84 28.27
CA ALA A 107 21.95 -21.66 28.58
C ALA A 107 21.79 -22.44 29.89
N LEU A 108 21.27 -21.79 30.94
CA LEU A 108 20.98 -22.45 32.22
C LEU A 108 19.91 -23.54 32.09
N ALA A 109 18.84 -23.28 31.33
CA ALA A 109 17.80 -24.28 31.09
C ALA A 109 18.34 -25.53 30.38
N ILE A 110 19.19 -25.35 29.36
CA ILE A 110 19.84 -26.46 28.65
C ILE A 110 20.73 -27.27 29.60
N ALA A 111 21.56 -26.61 30.42
CA ALA A 111 22.44 -27.29 31.36
C ALA A 111 21.66 -28.17 32.36
N VAL A 112 20.56 -27.66 32.92
CA VAL A 112 19.70 -28.42 33.85
C VAL A 112 19.10 -29.65 33.17
N VAL A 113 18.62 -29.52 31.93
CA VAL A 113 18.07 -30.66 31.17
C VAL A 113 19.14 -31.73 30.92
N VAL A 114 20.34 -31.34 30.50
CA VAL A 114 21.45 -32.28 30.25
C VAL A 114 21.86 -33.01 31.53
N ILE A 115 22.00 -32.29 32.65
CA ILE A 115 22.35 -32.87 33.95
C ILE A 115 21.26 -33.87 34.39
N GLY A 116 19.98 -33.48 34.28
CA GLY A 116 18.86 -34.34 34.66
C GLY A 116 18.79 -35.62 33.83
N LEU A 117 18.94 -35.51 32.50
CA LEU A 117 18.99 -36.68 31.61
C LEU A 117 20.19 -37.58 31.95
N ASN A 118 21.39 -37.01 32.13
CA ASN A 118 22.58 -37.79 32.45
C ASN A 118 22.46 -38.52 33.79
N ALA A 119 21.85 -37.89 34.80
CA ALA A 119 21.61 -38.53 36.10
C ALA A 119 20.64 -39.72 35.99
N ILE A 120 19.60 -39.62 35.14
CA ILE A 120 18.67 -40.73 34.89
C ILE A 120 19.38 -41.88 34.17
N PHE A 121 20.14 -41.59 33.11
CA PHE A 121 20.83 -42.63 32.32
C PHE A 121 22.03 -43.25 33.04
N SER A 122 22.68 -42.55 33.95
CA SER A 122 23.80 -43.08 34.75
C SER A 122 23.36 -43.84 36.01
N ALA A 123 22.08 -43.76 36.38
CA ALA A 123 21.51 -44.44 37.54
C ALA A 123 20.78 -45.76 37.21
N GLN A 124 20.73 -46.14 35.92
CA GLN A 124 20.37 -47.48 35.46
C GLN A 124 21.60 -48.36 35.32
#